data_AF-A0A1I3NRA0-F1
#
_entry.id   AF-A0A1I3NRA0-F1
#
_cell.length_a   1.000
_cell.length_b   1.000
_cell.length_c   1.000
_cell.angle_alpha   90.00
_cell.angle_beta   90.00
_cell.angle_gamma   90.00
#
_symmetry.space_group_name_H-M   'P 1'
#
loop_
_entity.id
_entity.type
_entity.pdbx_description
1 polymer ?
#
loop_
_entity_poly.entity_id
_entity_poly.type
_entity_poly.pdbx_seq_one_letter_code
_entity_poly.pdbx_strand_id
1 'polypeptide(L)'
;MIRPAIFLALLLCAFPISGQAQCGASRIDMLCDSLAAGLVSNLQVRLDRSGLIMTAPFADLHDVKSTSPLGRILAEELGNALTRHGYRLADTRVFMPSPYSLKEQGETALSAEPDQAGATAGLHTILTGTYALADGGLRISARLVQPTDHAVLATASCRLRLSEEVRSLLATAEPTPAALAQPTVLLNLKTKADAKRVQHALAAQGLYRGKIDGIWGRRSKAALASFRASLAMPATAEWDSATQAALLPTS
;
A
#
# COMPACT_ATOMS: atom_id res chain seq x y z
N MET A 1 -18.90 -75.00 32.33
CA MET A 1 -17.76 -74.06 32.53
C MET A 1 -16.86 -74.07 31.31
N ILE A 2 -17.13 -73.24 30.28
CA ILE A 2 -16.16 -72.86 29.22
C ILE A 2 -16.50 -71.41 28.82
N ARG A 3 -15.50 -70.53 28.81
CA ARG A 3 -15.58 -69.06 28.70
C ARG A 3 -15.95 -68.58 27.28
N PRO A 4 -16.69 -67.47 27.11
CA PRO A 4 -16.91 -66.86 25.80
C PRO A 4 -15.72 -65.98 25.39
N ALA A 5 -15.37 -66.05 24.11
CA ALA A 5 -14.35 -65.22 23.48
C ALA A 5 -14.87 -63.78 23.28
N ILE A 6 -14.15 -62.81 23.84
CA ILE A 6 -14.38 -61.38 23.64
C ILE A 6 -13.61 -60.98 22.37
N PHE A 7 -14.34 -60.70 21.29
CA PHE A 7 -13.81 -60.06 20.10
C PHE A 7 -13.63 -58.56 20.38
N LEU A 8 -12.38 -58.13 20.57
CA LEU A 8 -12.02 -56.72 20.70
C LEU A 8 -11.97 -56.11 19.29
N ALA A 9 -13.07 -55.45 18.89
CA ALA A 9 -13.12 -54.67 17.66
C ALA A 9 -12.28 -53.40 17.82
N LEU A 10 -11.09 -53.41 17.21
CA LEU A 10 -10.21 -52.24 17.07
C LEU A 10 -10.88 -51.24 16.12
N LEU A 11 -11.56 -50.25 16.71
CA LEU A 11 -12.15 -49.13 16.01
C LEU A 11 -11.02 -48.17 15.60
N LEU A 12 -10.46 -48.38 14.41
CA LEU A 12 -9.56 -47.43 13.75
C LEU A 12 -10.34 -46.14 13.50
N CYS A 13 -10.25 -45.19 14.43
CA CYS A 13 -10.54 -43.79 14.17
C CYS A 13 -9.54 -43.30 13.11
N ALA A 14 -9.93 -43.41 11.84
CA ALA A 14 -9.31 -42.67 10.76
C ALA A 14 -9.57 -41.18 11.03
N PHE A 15 -8.67 -40.54 11.77
CA PHE A 15 -8.59 -39.09 11.77
C PHE A 15 -8.38 -38.66 10.32
N PRO A 16 -9.28 -37.86 9.72
CA PRO A 16 -8.95 -37.24 8.46
C PRO A 16 -7.77 -36.30 8.77
N ILE A 17 -6.58 -36.68 8.29
CA ILE A 17 -5.50 -35.72 8.10
C ILE A 17 -6.09 -34.73 7.10
N SER A 18 -6.63 -33.62 7.60
CA SER A 18 -7.06 -32.49 6.78
C SER A 18 -5.81 -31.95 6.11
N GLY A 19 -5.43 -32.55 4.99
CA GLY A 19 -4.52 -31.93 4.05
C GLY A 19 -5.15 -30.60 3.73
N GLN A 20 -4.53 -29.51 4.17
CA GLN A 20 -5.00 -28.18 3.84
C GLN A 20 -5.01 -28.10 2.32
N ALA A 21 -6.20 -28.16 1.73
CA ALA A 21 -6.38 -27.94 0.31
C ALA A 21 -5.82 -26.54 0.05
N GLN A 22 -4.62 -26.50 -0.53
CA GLN A 22 -3.95 -25.24 -0.78
C GLN A 22 -4.82 -24.49 -1.79
N CYS A 23 -5.43 -23.41 -1.31
CA CYS A 23 -6.35 -22.61 -2.12
C CYS A 23 -5.65 -22.18 -3.42
N GLY A 24 -6.29 -22.46 -4.55
CA GLY A 24 -5.83 -22.12 -5.88
C GLY A 24 -6.95 -21.44 -6.66
N ALA A 25 -6.83 -20.14 -6.87
CA ALA A 25 -7.80 -19.32 -7.58
C ALA A 25 -7.28 -18.92 -8.96
N SER A 26 -8.17 -18.89 -9.96
CA SER A 26 -7.87 -18.38 -11.30
C SER A 26 -8.24 -16.91 -11.49
N ARG A 27 -9.03 -16.34 -10.57
CA ARG A 27 -9.52 -14.96 -10.61
C ARG A 27 -9.42 -14.31 -9.23
N ILE A 28 -9.39 -12.97 -9.21
CA ILE A 28 -9.23 -12.16 -7.99
C ILE A 28 -10.45 -12.28 -7.06
N ASP A 29 -11.67 -12.33 -7.59
CA ASP A 29 -12.90 -12.46 -6.80
C ASP A 29 -12.92 -13.77 -6.00
N MET A 30 -12.68 -14.91 -6.68
CA MET A 30 -12.62 -16.24 -6.03
C MET A 30 -11.48 -16.34 -5.01
N LEU A 31 -10.35 -15.69 -5.31
CA LEU A 31 -9.22 -15.58 -4.39
C LEU A 31 -9.65 -14.86 -3.10
N CYS A 32 -10.29 -13.70 -3.22
CA CYS A 32 -10.69 -12.87 -2.09
C CYS A 32 -11.79 -13.55 -1.25
N ASP A 33 -12.75 -14.23 -1.88
CA ASP A 33 -13.75 -15.05 -1.17
C ASP A 33 -13.08 -16.15 -0.34
N SER A 34 -12.12 -16.87 -0.93
CA SER A 34 -11.42 -17.95 -0.26
C SER A 34 -10.52 -17.45 0.88
N LEU A 35 -9.85 -16.31 0.68
CA LEU A 35 -9.07 -15.64 1.72
C LEU A 35 -9.96 -15.16 2.86
N ALA A 36 -11.11 -14.55 2.58
CA ALA A 36 -12.05 -14.11 3.60
C ALA A 36 -12.58 -15.29 4.42
N ALA A 37 -13.02 -16.36 3.76
CA ALA A 37 -13.46 -17.58 4.43
C ALA A 37 -12.35 -18.17 5.31
N GLY A 38 -11.10 -18.22 4.82
CA GLY A 38 -9.94 -18.68 5.57
C GLY A 38 -9.59 -17.79 6.77
N LEU A 39 -9.68 -16.47 6.63
CA LEU A 39 -9.47 -15.55 7.75
C LEU A 39 -10.53 -15.77 8.83
N VAL A 40 -11.80 -15.89 8.43
CA VAL A 40 -12.91 -16.10 9.35
C VAL A 40 -12.83 -17.44 10.06
N SER A 41 -12.44 -18.52 9.35
CA SER A 41 -12.28 -19.84 9.97
C SER A 41 -11.09 -19.91 10.92
N ASN A 42 -10.04 -19.12 10.68
CA ASN A 42 -8.79 -19.16 11.43
C ASN A 42 -8.72 -18.10 12.54
N LEU A 43 -9.80 -17.35 12.79
CA LEU A 43 -9.85 -16.38 13.88
C LEU A 43 -9.68 -17.07 15.23
N GLN A 44 -8.57 -16.74 15.91
CA GLN A 44 -8.25 -17.29 17.22
C GLN A 44 -9.09 -16.66 18.34
N VAL A 45 -9.55 -15.42 18.12
CA VAL A 45 -10.36 -14.65 19.06
C VAL A 45 -11.61 -14.16 18.36
N ARG A 46 -12.74 -14.12 19.08
CA ARG A 46 -13.98 -13.54 18.53
C ARG A 46 -13.77 -12.04 18.36
N LEU A 47 -13.70 -11.60 17.12
CA LEU A 47 -13.77 -10.19 16.77
C LEU A 47 -15.17 -9.65 17.09
N ASP A 48 -15.23 -8.50 17.75
CA ASP A 48 -16.48 -7.76 17.87
C ASP A 48 -16.90 -7.25 16.49
N ARG A 49 -18.07 -7.69 16.02
CA ARG A 49 -18.62 -7.30 14.72
C ARG A 49 -19.08 -5.84 14.68
N SER A 50 -19.18 -5.19 15.84
CA SER A 50 -19.44 -3.75 15.92
C SER A 50 -18.19 -2.93 15.58
N GLY A 51 -16.99 -3.50 15.78
CA GLY A 51 -15.70 -2.88 15.50
C GLY A 51 -15.39 -2.76 14.01
N LEU A 52 -14.60 -1.73 13.65
CA LEU A 52 -14.19 -1.48 12.27
C LEU A 52 -12.88 -2.18 11.96
N ILE A 53 -12.82 -2.83 10.81
CA ILE A 53 -11.58 -3.32 10.21
C ILE A 53 -11.06 -2.25 9.25
N MET A 54 -9.81 -1.83 9.45
CA MET A 54 -9.11 -0.95 8.51
C MET A 54 -8.37 -1.80 7.47
N THR A 55 -8.49 -1.45 6.19
CA THR A 55 -7.81 -2.17 5.10
C THR A 55 -6.56 -1.41 4.66
N ALA A 56 -5.41 -2.08 4.74
CA ALA A 56 -4.16 -1.58 4.18
C ALA A 56 -3.92 -2.21 2.79
N PRO A 57 -3.34 -1.47 1.82
CA PRO A 57 -2.89 -2.04 0.56
C PRO A 57 -1.95 -3.23 0.78
N PHE A 58 -2.10 -4.28 -0.03
CA PHE A 58 -1.21 -5.43 0.01
C PHE A 58 0.13 -5.07 -0.63
N ALA A 59 1.24 -5.40 0.04
CA ALA A 59 2.58 -5.06 -0.43
C ALA A 59 3.26 -6.24 -1.15
N ASP A 60 4.28 -5.96 -1.95
CA ASP A 60 5.17 -7.03 -2.42
C ASP A 60 5.97 -7.57 -1.22
N LEU A 61 6.10 -8.89 -1.09
CA LEU A 61 6.92 -9.49 -0.03
C LEU A 61 8.40 -9.10 -0.14
N HIS A 62 8.89 -8.81 -1.35
CA HIS A 62 10.28 -8.39 -1.61
C HIS A 62 10.47 -6.88 -1.42
N ASP A 63 9.39 -6.09 -1.46
CA ASP A 63 9.40 -4.65 -1.18
C ASP A 63 8.13 -4.23 -0.44
N VAL A 64 8.16 -4.44 0.89
CA VAL A 64 7.01 -4.16 1.77
C VAL A 64 6.66 -2.67 1.90
N LYS A 65 7.50 -1.77 1.36
CA LYS A 65 7.27 -0.32 1.40
C LYS A 65 6.45 0.18 0.21
N SER A 66 6.20 -0.67 -0.77
CA SER A 66 5.52 -0.32 -2.02
C SER A 66 4.34 -1.25 -2.28
N THR A 67 3.30 -0.71 -2.92
CA THR A 67 2.12 -1.47 -3.36
C THR A 67 1.90 -1.30 -4.86
N SER A 68 1.55 -2.38 -5.54
CA SER A 68 1.08 -2.37 -6.93
C SER A 68 -0.41 -2.00 -7.04
N PRO A 69 -0.93 -1.70 -8.25
CA PRO A 69 -2.37 -1.70 -8.53
C PRO A 69 -3.07 -2.98 -8.05
N LEU A 70 -2.45 -4.15 -8.24
CA LEU A 70 -2.99 -5.41 -7.72
C LEU A 70 -3.14 -5.36 -6.20
N GLY A 71 -2.12 -4.88 -5.50
CA GLY A 71 -2.13 -4.78 -4.03
C GLY A 71 -3.27 -3.92 -3.48
N ARG A 72 -3.60 -2.83 -4.17
CA ARG A 72 -4.75 -1.97 -3.83
C ARG A 72 -6.08 -2.64 -4.13
N ILE A 73 -6.21 -3.30 -5.27
CA ILE A 73 -7.41 -4.07 -5.64
C ILE A 73 -7.66 -5.19 -4.63
N LEU A 74 -6.62 -5.93 -4.23
CA LEU A 74 -6.74 -7.00 -3.25
C LEU A 74 -7.26 -6.48 -1.90
N ALA A 75 -6.79 -5.31 -1.45
CA ALA A 75 -7.27 -4.71 -0.21
C ALA A 75 -8.77 -4.35 -0.28
N GLU A 76 -9.21 -3.75 -1.39
CA GLU A 76 -10.60 -3.37 -1.61
C GLU A 76 -11.49 -4.61 -1.74
N GLU A 77 -11.14 -5.56 -2.60
CA GLU A 77 -11.93 -6.76 -2.89
C GLU A 77 -12.01 -7.71 -1.69
N LEU A 78 -10.90 -7.88 -0.94
CA LEU A 78 -10.91 -8.70 0.27
C LEU A 78 -11.67 -8.00 1.42
N GLY A 79 -11.56 -6.67 1.52
CA GLY A 79 -12.42 -5.90 2.41
C GLY A 79 -13.90 -6.18 2.10
N ASN A 80 -14.29 -6.01 0.83
CA ASN A 80 -15.65 -6.27 0.35
C ASN A 80 -16.11 -7.72 0.60
N ALA A 81 -15.19 -8.70 0.55
CA ALA A 81 -15.50 -10.06 0.93
C ALA A 81 -15.76 -10.21 2.44
N LEU A 82 -14.99 -9.55 3.30
CA LEU A 82 -15.22 -9.55 4.75
C LEU A 82 -16.56 -8.91 5.14
N THR A 83 -17.04 -7.89 4.41
CA THR A 83 -18.38 -7.32 4.68
C THR A 83 -19.50 -8.31 4.42
N ARG A 84 -19.36 -9.18 3.41
CA ARG A 84 -20.29 -10.31 3.17
C ARG A 84 -20.30 -11.33 4.31
N HIS A 85 -19.21 -11.44 5.07
CA HIS A 85 -19.14 -12.24 6.29
C HIS A 85 -19.64 -11.51 7.56
N GLY A 86 -20.12 -10.27 7.42
CA GLY A 86 -20.72 -9.48 8.49
C GLY A 86 -19.73 -8.67 9.32
N TYR A 87 -18.54 -8.37 8.79
CA TYR A 87 -17.61 -7.41 9.38
C TYR A 87 -17.84 -6.01 8.81
N ARG A 88 -17.48 -4.98 9.58
CA ARG A 88 -17.59 -3.59 9.16
C ARG A 88 -16.21 -3.07 8.76
N LEU A 89 -16.13 -2.30 7.69
CA LEU A 89 -14.88 -1.67 7.24
C LEU A 89 -14.88 -0.18 7.58
N ALA A 90 -13.72 0.34 7.93
CA ALA A 90 -13.47 1.78 7.90
C ALA A 90 -13.12 2.20 6.46
N ASP A 91 -13.80 3.21 5.91
CA ASP A 91 -13.33 3.85 4.68
C ASP A 91 -12.18 4.81 5.03
N THR A 92 -10.96 4.40 4.67
CA THR A 92 -9.75 5.18 4.95
C THR A 92 -9.73 6.53 4.22
N ARG A 93 -10.48 6.69 3.12
CA ARG A 93 -10.62 7.96 2.39
C ARG A 93 -11.47 8.97 3.16
N VAL A 94 -12.40 8.48 3.98
CA VAL A 94 -13.27 9.32 4.81
C VAL A 94 -12.54 9.78 6.07
N PHE A 95 -11.59 8.99 6.57
CA PHE A 95 -10.81 9.31 7.78
C PHE A 95 -9.48 10.02 7.48
N MET A 96 -8.90 9.90 6.28
CA MET A 96 -7.64 10.54 5.90
C MET A 96 -7.72 11.10 4.46
N PRO A 97 -7.81 12.43 4.27
CA PRO A 97 -7.94 13.05 2.96
C PRO A 97 -6.63 13.14 2.14
N SER A 98 -5.51 12.61 2.65
CA SER A 98 -4.22 12.59 1.93
C SER A 98 -3.86 11.17 1.47
N PRO A 99 -3.39 10.97 0.22
CA PRO A 99 -3.02 9.66 -0.29
C PRO A 99 -1.88 9.06 0.53
N TYR A 100 -2.08 7.81 0.97
CA TYR A 100 -1.08 6.96 1.63
C TYR A 100 0.26 7.00 0.88
N SER A 101 1.23 7.72 1.42
CA SER A 101 2.63 7.58 1.03
C SER A 101 3.35 6.87 2.18
N LEU A 102 3.69 5.60 1.98
CA LEU A 102 4.50 4.78 2.91
C LEU A 102 5.93 5.32 3.12
N LYS A 103 6.25 6.52 2.61
CA LYS A 103 7.60 7.07 2.63
C LYS A 103 8.04 7.66 3.96
N GLU A 104 7.15 8.06 4.87
CA GLU A 104 7.58 8.90 6.02
C GLU A 104 7.01 8.54 7.40
N GLN A 105 6.55 7.31 7.66
CA GLN A 105 6.08 6.93 9.01
C GLN A 105 6.74 5.66 9.58
N GLY A 106 8.05 5.53 9.35
CA GLY A 106 8.87 4.58 10.10
C GLY A 106 9.21 5.03 11.52
N GLU A 107 9.13 6.33 11.84
CA GLU A 107 9.60 6.85 13.14
C GLU A 107 8.68 7.89 13.80
N THR A 108 7.61 8.34 13.16
CA THR A 108 6.79 9.48 13.66
C THR A 108 5.30 9.18 13.86
N ALA A 109 4.86 7.92 13.72
CA ALA A 109 3.48 7.55 14.04
C ALA A 109 3.25 7.29 15.55
N LEU A 110 4.30 7.39 16.38
CA LEU A 110 4.25 7.16 17.83
C LEU A 110 4.41 8.44 18.68
N SER A 111 4.55 9.61 18.06
CA SER A 111 4.83 10.88 18.77
C SER A 111 3.93 12.04 18.34
N ALA A 112 2.64 11.78 18.14
CA ALA A 112 1.64 12.85 18.10
C ALA A 112 0.67 12.66 19.26
N GLU A 113 0.81 13.51 20.27
CA GLU A 113 -0.21 13.70 21.29
C GLU A 113 -1.56 14.00 20.64
N PRO A 114 -2.66 13.49 21.22
CA PRO A 114 -3.95 13.44 20.55
C PRO A 114 -4.69 14.75 20.76
N ASP A 115 -4.64 15.65 19.79
CA ASP A 115 -5.56 16.79 19.78
C ASP A 115 -6.45 16.77 18.53
N GLN A 116 -7.69 16.35 18.78
CA GLN A 116 -8.91 16.59 18.00
C GLN A 116 -9.08 15.85 16.66
N ALA A 117 -9.11 14.52 16.73
CA ALA A 117 -9.99 13.72 15.88
C ALA A 117 -10.80 12.79 16.77
N GLY A 118 -12.13 12.94 16.78
CA GLY A 118 -13.03 12.18 17.64
C GLY A 118 -12.79 10.67 17.52
N ALA A 119 -12.49 10.05 18.66
CA ALA A 119 -12.53 8.61 18.90
C ALA A 119 -11.75 7.71 17.92
N THR A 120 -10.42 7.71 18.03
CA THR A 120 -9.59 6.50 17.78
C THR A 120 -9.80 5.42 18.86
N ALA A 121 -10.97 5.36 19.48
CA ALA A 121 -11.35 4.40 20.53
C ALA A 121 -12.02 3.12 19.98
N GLY A 122 -12.13 2.96 18.65
CA GLY A 122 -12.88 1.85 18.02
C GLY A 122 -12.15 1.12 16.88
N LEU A 123 -10.87 1.41 16.64
CA LEU A 123 -10.07 0.75 15.60
C LEU A 123 -9.28 -0.39 16.23
N HIS A 124 -9.89 -1.58 16.29
CA HIS A 124 -9.29 -2.74 16.95
C HIS A 124 -8.56 -3.68 15.99
N THR A 125 -8.71 -3.52 14.67
CA THR A 125 -8.16 -4.51 13.73
C THR A 125 -7.79 -3.92 12.37
N ILE A 126 -6.64 -4.33 11.86
CA ILE A 126 -6.14 -4.00 10.52
C ILE A 126 -6.09 -5.27 9.68
N LEU A 127 -6.66 -5.23 8.47
CA LEU A 127 -6.39 -6.17 7.41
C LEU A 127 -5.14 -5.72 6.64
N THR A 128 -4.14 -6.58 6.60
CA THR A 128 -2.90 -6.37 5.85
C THR A 128 -2.51 -7.66 5.13
N GLY A 129 -1.60 -7.57 4.16
CA GLY A 129 -1.06 -8.75 3.52
C GLY A 129 0.05 -8.47 2.54
N THR A 130 0.63 -9.55 2.05
CA THR A 130 1.73 -9.53 1.09
C THR A 130 1.43 -10.46 -0.08
N TYR A 131 2.01 -10.16 -1.24
CA TYR A 131 2.04 -11.06 -2.38
C TYR A 131 3.47 -11.35 -2.82
N ALA A 132 3.72 -12.55 -3.36
CA ALA A 132 5.01 -12.95 -3.91
C ALA A 132 4.85 -13.98 -5.02
N LEU A 133 5.70 -13.96 -6.03
CA LEU A 133 5.77 -15.03 -7.02
C LEU A 133 6.37 -16.29 -6.37
N ALA A 134 5.62 -17.38 -6.35
CA ALA A 134 6.03 -18.67 -5.79
C ALA A 134 5.24 -19.83 -6.43
N ASP A 135 5.87 -21.00 -6.57
CA ASP A 135 5.24 -22.25 -7.05
C ASP A 135 4.46 -22.11 -8.37
N GLY A 136 5.01 -21.34 -9.32
CA GLY A 136 4.38 -21.11 -10.62
C GLY A 136 3.11 -20.25 -10.58
N GLY A 137 2.86 -19.51 -9.48
CA GLY A 137 1.78 -18.55 -9.37
C GLY A 137 2.14 -17.38 -8.47
N LEU A 138 1.14 -16.53 -8.19
CA LEU A 138 1.28 -15.47 -7.20
C LEU A 138 0.67 -15.97 -5.89
N ARG A 139 1.47 -16.05 -4.83
CA ARG A 139 1.00 -16.40 -3.48
C ARG A 139 0.61 -15.13 -2.74
N ILE A 140 -0.63 -15.06 -2.28
CA ILE A 140 -1.15 -13.98 -1.45
C ILE A 140 -1.28 -14.51 -0.02
N SER A 141 -0.79 -13.74 0.95
CA SER A 141 -1.00 -13.98 2.37
C SER A 141 -1.69 -12.77 2.97
N ALA A 142 -2.84 -12.99 3.60
CA ALA A 142 -3.62 -11.98 4.30
C ALA A 142 -3.61 -12.25 5.80
N ARG A 143 -3.64 -11.19 6.60
CA ARG A 143 -3.64 -11.24 8.06
C ARG A 143 -4.58 -10.20 8.64
N LEU A 144 -5.28 -10.58 9.71
CA LEU A 144 -5.95 -9.64 10.60
C LEU A 144 -5.05 -9.43 11.81
N VAL A 145 -4.70 -8.18 12.08
CA VAL A 145 -3.75 -7.80 13.13
C VAL A 145 -4.41 -6.81 14.06
N GLN A 146 -4.22 -7.00 15.37
CA GLN A 146 -4.59 -6.02 16.37
C GLN A 146 -3.44 -5.02 16.55
N PRO A 147 -3.66 -3.70 16.34
CA PRO A 147 -2.57 -2.72 16.38
C PRO A 147 -1.99 -2.52 17.78
N THR A 148 -2.82 -2.68 18.82
CA THR A 148 -2.48 -2.34 20.20
C THR A 148 -1.38 -3.23 20.79
N ASP A 149 -1.41 -4.52 20.47
CA ASP A 149 -0.47 -5.54 20.99
C ASP A 149 0.25 -6.31 19.87
N HIS A 150 0.09 -5.85 18.62
CA HIS A 150 0.66 -6.46 17.42
C HIS A 150 0.29 -7.94 17.21
N ALA A 151 -0.80 -8.41 17.84
CA ALA A 151 -1.23 -9.79 17.76
C ALA A 151 -1.81 -10.11 16.36
N VAL A 152 -1.39 -11.23 15.77
CA VAL A 152 -2.01 -11.77 14.55
C VAL A 152 -3.23 -12.58 14.96
N LEU A 153 -4.42 -12.06 14.67
CA LEU A 153 -5.70 -12.66 15.05
C LEU A 153 -6.11 -13.80 14.12
N ALA A 154 -5.79 -13.68 12.84
CA ALA A 154 -6.05 -14.69 11.81
C ALA A 154 -5.06 -14.54 10.65
N THR A 155 -4.83 -15.64 9.94
CA THR A 155 -4.06 -15.69 8.70
C THR A 155 -4.77 -16.54 7.66
N ALA A 156 -4.67 -16.14 6.41
CA ALA A 156 -5.09 -16.95 5.26
C ALA A 156 -4.08 -16.79 4.14
N SER A 157 -3.92 -17.84 3.33
CA SER A 157 -3.09 -17.78 2.13
C SER A 157 -3.76 -18.50 0.98
N CYS A 158 -3.65 -17.94 -0.21
CA CYS A 158 -4.14 -18.57 -1.43
C CYS A 158 -3.22 -18.23 -2.60
N ARG A 159 -3.17 -19.13 -3.58
CA ARG A 159 -2.41 -18.94 -4.81
C ARG A 159 -3.33 -18.43 -5.90
N LEU A 160 -2.97 -17.32 -6.51
CA LEU A 160 -3.59 -16.77 -7.71
C LEU A 160 -2.80 -17.22 -8.95
N ARG A 161 -3.52 -17.69 -9.98
CA ARG A 161 -2.93 -17.96 -11.29
C ARG A 161 -2.41 -16.65 -11.89
N LEU A 162 -1.18 -16.70 -12.41
CA LEU A 162 -0.58 -15.55 -13.07
C LEU A 162 -1.07 -15.45 -14.52
N SER A 163 -2.17 -14.72 -14.74
CA SER A 163 -2.64 -14.33 -16.08
C SER A 163 -1.96 -13.04 -16.55
N GLU A 164 -2.18 -12.65 -17.80
CA GLU A 164 -1.61 -11.40 -18.33
C GLU A 164 -2.20 -10.16 -17.63
N GLU A 165 -3.49 -10.21 -17.29
CA GLU A 165 -4.15 -9.16 -16.51
C GLU A 165 -3.56 -9.04 -15.10
N VAL A 166 -3.26 -10.17 -14.44
CA VAL A 166 -2.62 -10.13 -13.12
C VAL A 166 -1.18 -9.60 -13.22
N ARG A 167 -0.45 -9.94 -14.30
CA ARG A 167 0.90 -9.41 -14.55
C ARG A 167 0.90 -7.91 -14.76
N SER A 168 -0.03 -7.37 -15.54
CA SER A 168 -0.12 -5.93 -15.77
C SER A 168 -0.48 -5.16 -14.49
N LEU A 169 -1.23 -5.78 -13.57
CA LEU A 169 -1.54 -5.21 -12.27
C LEU A 169 -0.39 -5.34 -11.24
N LEU A 170 0.52 -6.29 -11.43
CA LEU A 170 1.71 -6.49 -10.58
C LEU A 170 2.81 -5.49 -10.87
N ALA A 171 2.86 -4.96 -12.10
CA ALA A 171 3.67 -3.79 -12.36
C ALA A 171 3.23 -2.73 -11.33
N THR A 172 4.09 -2.46 -10.35
CA THR A 172 4.10 -1.17 -9.66
C THR A 172 3.91 -0.16 -10.77
N ALA A 173 3.07 0.86 -10.60
CA ALA A 173 3.03 1.91 -11.59
C ALA A 173 4.45 2.46 -11.72
N GLU A 174 5.23 1.89 -12.65
CA GLU A 174 6.27 2.61 -13.33
C GLU A 174 5.53 3.83 -13.85
N PRO A 175 6.08 5.03 -13.65
CA PRO A 175 5.50 6.21 -14.25
C PRO A 175 5.29 5.84 -15.71
N THR A 176 4.04 5.88 -16.17
CA THR A 176 3.65 5.54 -17.53
C THR A 176 4.79 5.91 -18.49
N PRO A 177 5.43 4.96 -19.18
CA PRO A 177 6.30 5.32 -20.28
C PRO A 177 5.39 5.96 -21.33
N ALA A 178 5.36 7.29 -21.32
CA ALA A 178 4.69 8.18 -22.27
C ALA A 178 3.15 8.20 -22.25
N ALA A 179 2.60 9.33 -21.80
CA ALA A 179 1.73 10.08 -22.69
C ALA A 179 2.52 11.31 -23.17
N LEU A 180 3.46 11.05 -24.08
CA LEU A 180 4.34 11.99 -24.77
C LEU A 180 5.25 12.81 -23.85
N ALA A 181 6.38 12.20 -23.46
CA ALA A 181 7.63 12.94 -23.40
C ALA A 181 7.92 13.50 -24.81
N GLN A 182 7.29 14.62 -25.16
CA GLN A 182 8.00 15.60 -25.96
C GLN A 182 9.28 15.88 -25.16
N PRO A 183 10.47 15.89 -25.77
CA PRO A 183 11.68 16.28 -25.05
C PRO A 183 11.36 17.62 -24.41
N THR A 184 11.15 17.64 -23.09
CA THR A 184 10.91 18.90 -22.38
C THR A 184 12.25 19.58 -22.45
N VAL A 185 12.44 20.42 -23.47
CA VAL A 185 13.66 21.16 -23.68
C VAL A 185 13.99 21.81 -22.33
N LEU A 186 15.14 21.44 -21.78
CA LEU A 186 15.57 21.95 -20.50
C LEU A 186 15.64 23.47 -20.62
N LEU A 187 14.85 24.16 -19.80
CA LEU A 187 14.71 25.60 -19.80
C LEU A 187 16.09 26.22 -19.60
N ASN A 188 16.46 27.10 -20.51
CA ASN A 188 17.77 27.71 -20.45
C ASN A 188 17.69 28.94 -19.56
N LEU A 189 18.13 28.80 -18.30
CA LEU A 189 18.13 29.86 -17.29
C LEU A 189 18.94 31.09 -17.66
N LYS A 190 19.75 31.05 -18.73
CA LYS A 190 20.42 32.23 -19.28
C LYS A 190 19.48 33.10 -20.10
N THR A 191 18.37 32.54 -20.59
CA THR A 191 17.36 33.30 -21.32
C THR A 191 16.37 33.93 -20.33
N LYS A 192 16.00 35.18 -20.60
CA LYS A 192 15.10 35.94 -19.73
C LYS A 192 13.71 35.30 -19.61
N ALA A 193 13.21 34.68 -20.69
CA ALA A 193 11.89 34.06 -20.73
C ALA A 193 11.84 32.82 -19.82
N ASP A 194 12.81 31.93 -19.96
CA ASP A 194 12.88 30.70 -19.17
C ASP A 194 13.19 30.98 -17.70
N ALA A 195 14.13 31.89 -17.43
CA ALA A 195 14.42 32.32 -16.06
C ALA A 195 13.18 32.89 -15.35
N LYS A 196 12.32 33.65 -16.06
CA LYS A 196 11.06 34.14 -15.49
C LYS A 196 10.10 33.00 -15.15
N ARG A 197 9.97 32.00 -16.04
CA ARG A 197 9.09 30.84 -15.79
C ARG A 197 9.51 30.10 -14.53
N VAL A 198 10.81 29.87 -14.37
CA VAL A 198 11.36 29.19 -13.19
C VAL A 198 11.24 30.07 -11.93
N GLN A 199 11.51 31.38 -12.03
CA GLN A 199 11.29 32.32 -10.91
C GLN A 199 9.81 32.38 -10.48
N HIS A 200 8.85 32.34 -11.43
CA HIS A 200 7.42 32.25 -11.13
C HIS A 200 7.08 30.97 -10.35
N ALA A 201 7.59 29.82 -10.79
CA ALA A 201 7.34 28.55 -10.12
C ALA A 201 7.95 28.51 -8.70
N LEU A 202 9.19 28.99 -8.54
CA LEU A 202 9.83 29.10 -7.22
C LEU A 202 9.07 30.10 -6.31
N ALA A 203 8.48 31.15 -6.87
CA ALA A 203 7.67 32.10 -6.11
C ALA A 203 6.33 31.49 -5.67
N ALA A 204 5.69 30.69 -6.54
CA ALA A 204 4.46 29.96 -6.22
C ALA A 204 4.67 28.96 -5.07
N GLN A 205 5.87 28.37 -4.96
CA GLN A 205 6.28 27.53 -3.83
C GLN A 205 6.67 28.34 -2.57
N GLY A 206 6.58 29.67 -2.60
CA GLY A 206 6.98 30.55 -1.50
C GLY A 206 8.50 30.67 -1.29
N LEU A 207 9.31 30.04 -2.15
CA LEU A 207 10.77 29.95 -2.04
C LEU A 207 11.50 31.14 -2.68
N TYR A 208 10.85 31.86 -3.60
CA TYR A 208 11.41 33.04 -4.25
C TYR A 208 10.60 34.30 -3.94
N ARG A 209 11.19 35.20 -3.14
CA ARG A 209 10.60 36.50 -2.75
C ARG A 209 11.15 37.69 -3.56
N GLY A 210 11.84 37.40 -4.66
CA GLY A 210 12.47 38.41 -5.52
C GLY A 210 11.52 38.93 -6.61
N LYS A 211 11.96 39.97 -7.32
CA LYS A 211 11.25 40.40 -8.54
C LYS A 211 11.42 39.32 -9.61
N ILE A 212 10.34 39.05 -10.35
CA ILE A 212 10.35 38.08 -11.44
C ILE A 212 10.78 38.80 -12.72
N ASP A 213 12.08 39.02 -12.83
CA ASP A 213 12.72 39.85 -13.86
C ASP A 213 13.39 39.03 -14.97
N GLY A 214 13.58 37.73 -14.75
CA GLY A 214 14.31 36.82 -15.64
C GLY A 214 15.82 36.91 -15.53
N ILE A 215 16.33 37.48 -14.44
CA ILE A 215 17.77 37.55 -14.15
C ILE A 215 18.14 36.43 -13.19
N TRP A 216 18.94 35.47 -13.66
CA TRP A 216 19.35 34.32 -12.84
C TRP A 216 20.51 34.65 -11.88
N GLY A 217 20.19 35.42 -10.84
CA GLY A 217 21.14 35.92 -9.85
C GLY A 217 21.23 35.09 -8.56
N ARG A 218 21.96 35.62 -7.56
CA ARG A 218 22.15 34.98 -6.24
C ARG A 218 20.86 34.54 -5.57
N ARG A 219 19.80 35.38 -5.65
CA ARG A 219 18.48 35.08 -5.07
C ARG A 219 17.79 33.91 -5.75
N SER A 220 17.87 33.80 -7.08
CA SER A 220 17.29 32.68 -7.83
C SER A 220 18.04 31.38 -7.56
N LYS A 221 19.38 31.43 -7.48
CA LYS A 221 20.21 30.28 -7.09
C LYS A 221 19.91 29.79 -5.66
N ALA A 222 19.75 30.70 -4.71
CA ALA A 222 19.39 30.35 -3.33
C ALA A 222 17.99 29.75 -3.23
N ALA A 223 17.02 30.28 -3.98
CA ALA A 223 15.67 29.72 -4.06
C ALA A 223 15.68 28.31 -4.69
N LEU A 224 16.48 28.10 -5.75
CA LEU A 224 16.64 26.77 -6.36
C LEU A 224 17.29 25.76 -5.39
N ALA A 225 18.33 26.17 -4.67
CA ALA A 225 18.97 25.33 -3.66
C ALA A 225 18.00 24.97 -2.53
N SER A 226 17.17 25.94 -2.09
CA SER A 226 16.13 25.71 -1.07
C SER A 226 15.04 24.77 -1.58
N PHE A 227 14.66 24.88 -2.85
CA PHE A 227 13.72 23.96 -3.49
C PHE A 227 14.28 22.53 -3.53
N ARG A 228 15.52 22.35 -3.97
CA ARG A 228 16.19 21.04 -3.97
C ARG A 228 16.34 20.48 -2.56
N ALA A 229 16.67 21.31 -1.58
CA ALA A 229 16.70 20.90 -0.17
C ALA A 229 15.33 20.41 0.32
N SER A 230 14.23 21.07 -0.09
CA SER A 230 12.87 20.63 0.25
C SER A 230 12.49 19.28 -0.37
N LEU A 231 13.21 18.84 -1.40
CA LEU A 231 13.06 17.52 -2.03
C LEU A 231 14.07 16.48 -1.50
N ALA A 232 14.75 16.75 -0.37
CA ALA A 232 15.85 15.95 0.16
C ALA A 232 17.01 15.72 -0.85
N MET A 233 17.16 16.60 -1.83
CA MET A 233 18.28 16.58 -2.78
C MET A 233 19.42 17.48 -2.29
N PRO A 234 20.66 17.28 -2.78
CA PRO A 234 21.74 18.22 -2.52
C PRO A 234 21.32 19.65 -2.85
N ALA A 235 21.49 20.55 -1.88
CA ALA A 235 21.14 21.98 -1.96
C ALA A 235 22.09 22.76 -2.88
N THR A 236 22.21 22.30 -4.13
CA THR A 236 23.04 22.90 -5.18
C THR A 236 22.20 23.84 -6.03
N ALA A 237 22.85 24.77 -6.73
CA ALA A 237 22.19 25.64 -7.71
C ALA A 237 22.18 25.04 -9.13
N GLU A 238 22.24 23.71 -9.21
CA GLU A 238 22.28 22.99 -10.48
C GLU A 238 20.89 22.84 -11.06
N TRP A 239 20.78 23.12 -12.35
CA TRP A 239 19.54 23.02 -13.10
C TRP A 239 19.63 21.82 -14.03
N ASP A 240 18.89 20.77 -13.68
CA ASP A 240 18.80 19.51 -14.40
C ASP A 240 17.35 19.17 -14.73
N SER A 241 17.16 18.13 -15.55
CA SER A 241 15.83 17.68 -15.97
C SER A 241 14.95 17.23 -14.80
N ALA A 242 15.54 16.61 -13.78
CA ALA A 242 14.84 16.16 -12.59
C ALA A 242 14.26 17.34 -11.79
N THR A 243 15.05 18.40 -11.61
CA THR A 243 14.64 19.63 -10.92
C THR A 243 13.57 20.37 -11.70
N GLN A 244 13.70 20.43 -13.03
CA GLN A 244 12.69 21.04 -13.89
C GLN A 244 11.35 20.30 -13.80
N ALA A 245 11.37 18.96 -13.88
CA ALA A 245 10.16 18.15 -13.78
C ALA A 245 9.46 18.30 -12.42
N ALA A 246 10.23 18.34 -11.33
CA ALA A 246 9.69 18.51 -9.98
C ALA A 246 9.09 19.92 -9.76
N LEU A 247 9.71 20.96 -10.35
CA LEU A 247 9.27 22.34 -10.15
C LEU A 247 8.12 22.74 -11.09
N LEU A 248 8.07 22.15 -12.29
CA LEU A 248 7.12 22.46 -13.36
C LEU A 248 6.45 21.17 -13.86
N PRO A 249 5.64 20.47 -13.04
CA PRO A 249 4.94 19.28 -13.50
C PRO A 249 3.94 19.66 -14.60
N THR A 250 4.00 18.96 -15.73
CA THR A 250 2.99 19.09 -16.79
C THR A 250 1.69 18.46 -16.29
N SER A 251 0.64 19.28 -16.16
CA SER A 251 -0.74 18.83 -15.90
C SER A 251 -1.26 17.89 -16.98
#